data_AF-A0A252BSF7-F1
#
_entry.id   AF-A0A252BSF7-F1
#
_cell.length_a   1.000
_cell.length_b   1.000
_cell.length_c   1.000
_cell.angle_alpha   90.00
_cell.angle_beta   90.00
_cell.angle_gamma   90.00
#
_symmetry.space_group_name_H-M   'P 1'
#
loop_
_entity.id
_entity.type
_entity.pdbx_description
1 polymer ?
#
loop_
_entity_poly.entity_id
_entity_poly.type
_entity_poly.pdbx_seq_one_letter_code
_entity_poly.pdbx_strand_id
1 'polypeptide(L)'
;RTPLMIYNFGAYAHLLLSEFHQAGGRIVIRAFHSPADLADLPERVVINCPGYAARDWWNDKSLIPIRGQTSWLPPQPDAPYALEYKGVAMISKSDGVMIQGYDMYGLGDMDGVGNSFEHADRAEAEKAITVMGDLFSRFQSRNG
;
A
#
# COMPACT_ATOMS: atom_id res chain seq x y z
N ARG A 1 9.79 -10.70 20.01
CA ARG A 1 9.84 -10.53 18.53
C ARG A 1 8.75 -11.39 17.95
N THR A 2 7.82 -10.80 17.20
CA THR A 2 6.73 -11.53 16.53
C THR A 2 7.15 -11.78 15.09
N PRO A 3 7.03 -13.00 14.55
CA PRO A 3 7.33 -13.24 13.14
C PRO A 3 6.38 -12.42 12.26
N LEU A 4 6.94 -11.69 11.30
CA LEU A 4 6.19 -10.90 10.33
C LEU A 4 6.56 -11.39 8.93
N MET A 5 5.54 -11.77 8.14
CA MET A 5 5.72 -12.08 6.73
C MET A 5 5.62 -10.79 5.92
N ILE A 6 6.65 -10.50 5.12
CA ILE A 6 6.70 -9.33 4.25
C ILE A 6 6.88 -9.83 2.81
N TYR A 7 6.10 -9.29 1.88
CA TYR A 7 6.26 -9.51 0.45
C TYR A 7 6.53 -8.18 -0.26
N ASN A 8 7.32 -8.22 -1.32
CA ASN A 8 7.56 -7.06 -2.18
C ASN A 8 6.49 -7.03 -3.26
N PHE A 9 5.82 -5.89 -3.45
CA PHE A 9 4.68 -5.78 -4.36
C PHE A 9 5.07 -6.14 -5.80
N GLY A 10 6.17 -5.56 -6.30
CA GLY A 10 6.65 -5.82 -7.66
C GLY A 10 7.00 -7.29 -7.89
N ALA A 11 7.83 -7.87 -7.02
CA ALA A 11 8.25 -9.27 -7.15
C ALA A 11 7.07 -10.25 -7.04
N TYR A 12 6.14 -10.00 -6.11
CA TYR A 12 4.98 -10.85 -5.94
C TYR A 12 3.99 -10.71 -7.10
N ALA A 13 3.75 -9.49 -7.60
CA ALA A 13 2.94 -9.29 -8.80
C ALA A 13 3.54 -9.98 -10.03
N HIS A 14 4.86 -9.93 -10.21
CA HIS A 14 5.54 -10.66 -11.28
C HIS A 14 5.35 -12.18 -11.17
N LEU A 15 5.43 -12.75 -9.96
CA LEU A 15 5.16 -14.16 -9.74
C LEU A 15 3.72 -14.51 -10.16
N LEU A 16 2.72 -13.81 -9.61
CA LEU A 16 1.31 -14.07 -9.89
C LEU A 16 0.96 -13.94 -11.38
N LEU A 17 1.49 -12.90 -12.04
CA LEU A 17 1.28 -12.69 -13.47
C LEU A 17 1.96 -13.78 -14.31
N SER A 18 3.14 -14.24 -13.90
CA SER A 18 3.84 -15.33 -14.58
C SER A 18 3.05 -16.64 -14.49
N GLU A 19 2.53 -16.97 -13.30
CA GLU A 19 1.68 -18.15 -13.09
C GLU A 19 0.38 -18.04 -13.90
N PHE A 20 -0.26 -16.87 -13.91
CA PHE A 20 -1.45 -16.62 -14.72
C PHE A 20 -1.21 -16.87 -16.21
N HIS A 21 -0.10 -16.37 -16.76
CA HIS A 21 0.25 -16.59 -18.16
C HIS A 21 0.63 -18.04 -18.47
N GLN A 22 1.35 -18.72 -17.56
CA GLN A 22 1.68 -20.14 -17.71
C GLN A 22 0.43 -21.03 -17.71
N ALA A 23 -0.60 -20.64 -16.97
CA ALA A 23 -1.92 -21.28 -17.01
C ALA A 23 -2.75 -20.94 -18.26
N GLY A 24 -2.21 -20.17 -19.21
CA GLY A 24 -2.88 -19.77 -20.45
C GLY A 24 -3.70 -18.48 -20.35
N GLY A 25 -3.61 -17.76 -19.23
CA GLY A 25 -4.26 -16.48 -19.02
C GLY A 25 -3.76 -15.38 -19.95
N ARG A 26 -4.66 -14.48 -20.34
CA ARG A 26 -4.37 -13.35 -21.22
C ARG A 26 -4.79 -12.04 -20.55
N ILE A 27 -3.95 -11.02 -20.66
CA ILE A 27 -4.27 -9.66 -20.22
C ILE A 27 -4.79 -8.88 -21.42
N VAL A 28 -5.97 -8.28 -21.27
CA VAL A 28 -6.56 -7.37 -22.23
C VAL A 28 -6.81 -6.04 -21.54
N ILE A 29 -6.18 -4.98 -22.02
CA ILE A 29 -6.44 -3.62 -21.53
C ILE A 29 -7.72 -3.13 -22.19
N ARG A 30 -8.78 -2.97 -21.38
CA ARG A 30 -10.08 -2.48 -21.81
C ARG A 30 -10.68 -1.60 -20.71
N ALA A 31 -11.28 -0.49 -21.10
CA ALA A 31 -12.04 0.36 -20.19
C ALA A 31 -13.53 -0.02 -20.25
N PHE A 32 -14.16 -0.07 -19.07
CA PHE A 32 -15.61 -0.19 -18.90
C PHE A 32 -16.09 1.08 -18.21
N HIS A 33 -17.10 1.74 -18.77
CA HIS A 33 -17.66 3.00 -18.26
C HIS A 33 -18.92 2.75 -17.43
N SER A 34 -19.61 1.64 -17.66
CA SER A 34 -20.81 1.25 -16.92
C SER A 34 -20.87 -0.26 -16.67
N PRO A 35 -21.62 -0.74 -15.67
CA PRO A 35 -21.85 -2.17 -15.48
C PRO A 35 -22.47 -2.89 -16.68
N ALA A 36 -23.24 -2.18 -17.51
CA ALA A 36 -23.87 -2.75 -18.70
C ALA A 36 -22.85 -3.20 -19.75
N ASP A 37 -21.67 -2.57 -19.78
CA ASP A 37 -20.59 -2.89 -20.71
C ASP A 37 -20.04 -4.31 -20.50
N LEU A 38 -20.33 -4.96 -19.35
CA LEU A 38 -19.99 -6.37 -19.12
C LEU A 38 -20.77 -7.32 -20.02
N ALA A 39 -21.95 -6.92 -20.52
CA ALA A 39 -22.75 -7.75 -21.43
C ALA A 39 -22.08 -7.94 -22.80
N ASP A 40 -21.11 -7.09 -23.14
CA ASP A 40 -20.32 -7.20 -24.37
C ASP A 40 -19.19 -8.23 -24.27
N LEU A 41 -18.98 -8.85 -23.10
CA LEU A 41 -17.96 -9.87 -22.91
C LEU A 41 -18.45 -11.23 -23.44
N PRO A 42 -17.64 -11.93 -24.25
CA PRO A 42 -17.97 -13.29 -24.68
C PRO A 42 -17.82 -14.33 -23.56
N GLU A 43 -17.12 -14.00 -22.46
CA GLU A 43 -16.92 -14.88 -21.32
C GLU A 43 -18.21 -15.08 -20.52
N ARG A 44 -18.46 -16.34 -20.12
CA ARG A 44 -19.69 -16.72 -19.40
C ARG A 44 -19.72 -16.32 -17.93
N VAL A 45 -18.55 -16.08 -17.35
CA VAL A 45 -18.38 -15.79 -15.92
C VAL A 45 -17.46 -14.60 -15.79
N VAL A 46 -17.89 -13.62 -15.00
CA VAL A 46 -17.11 -12.44 -14.65
C VAL A 46 -16.78 -12.50 -13.16
N ILE A 47 -15.49 -12.48 -12.83
CA ILE A 47 -15.01 -12.24 -11.47
C ILE A 47 -14.70 -10.75 -11.37
N ASN A 48 -15.49 -10.03 -10.58
CA ASN A 48 -15.50 -8.57 -10.53
C ASN A 48 -14.60 -8.06 -9.39
N CYS A 49 -13.40 -7.55 -9.72
CA CYS A 49 -12.40 -7.07 -8.75
C CYS A 49 -11.98 -5.59 -8.99
N PRO A 50 -12.89 -4.62 -9.02
CA PRO A 50 -12.60 -3.24 -9.40
C PRO A 50 -12.01 -2.39 -8.25
N GLY A 51 -11.91 -2.95 -7.05
CA GLY A 51 -11.48 -2.24 -5.85
C GLY A 51 -12.36 -1.01 -5.56
N TYR A 52 -11.73 0.12 -5.25
CA TYR A 52 -12.43 1.36 -4.90
C TYR A 52 -13.33 1.90 -6.03
N ALA A 53 -13.06 1.56 -7.29
CA ALA A 53 -13.88 2.00 -8.42
C ALA A 53 -15.33 1.47 -8.36
N ALA A 54 -15.61 0.41 -7.59
CA ALA A 54 -16.99 -0.05 -7.36
C ALA A 54 -17.90 1.02 -6.74
N ARG A 55 -17.33 1.97 -5.98
CA ARG A 55 -18.09 3.07 -5.37
C ARG A 55 -18.90 3.86 -6.40
N ASP A 56 -18.28 4.13 -7.55
CA ASP A 56 -18.91 4.91 -8.61
C ASP A 56 -19.46 4.01 -9.71
N TRP A 57 -18.73 2.94 -10.08
CA TRP A 57 -19.14 2.05 -11.15
C TRP A 57 -20.36 1.18 -10.78
N TRP A 58 -20.43 0.67 -9.54
CA TRP A 58 -21.59 -0.09 -9.03
C TRP A 58 -22.52 0.75 -8.16
N ASN A 59 -22.25 2.04 -8.01
CA ASN A 59 -22.92 2.92 -7.05
C ASN A 59 -22.88 2.38 -5.60
N ASP A 60 -21.84 1.62 -5.24
CA ASP A 60 -21.69 1.07 -3.89
C ASP A 60 -21.17 2.16 -2.94
N LYS A 61 -22.09 2.96 -2.40
CA LYS A 61 -21.75 4.06 -1.48
C LYS A 61 -21.34 3.59 -0.08
N SER A 62 -21.32 2.28 0.19
CA SER A 62 -20.76 1.74 1.43
C SER A 62 -19.24 1.78 1.46
N LEU A 63 -18.59 1.81 0.28
CA LEU A 63 -17.14 1.90 0.16
C LEU A 63 -16.65 3.31 0.47
N ILE A 64 -16.03 3.49 1.64
CA ILE A 64 -15.44 4.76 2.07
C ILE A 64 -13.91 4.65 1.92
N PRO A 65 -13.23 5.59 1.26
CA PRO A 65 -11.78 5.54 1.13
C PRO A 65 -11.12 5.82 2.48
N ILE A 66 -9.96 5.21 2.68
CA ILE A 66 -9.04 5.56 3.76
C ILE A 66 -7.71 5.89 3.08
N ARG A 67 -7.31 7.16 3.16
CA ARG A 67 -6.07 7.61 2.55
C ARG A 67 -4.88 7.14 3.40
N GLY A 68 -3.94 6.45 2.77
CA GLY A 68 -2.62 6.18 3.35
C GLY A 68 -1.51 6.62 2.41
N GLN A 69 -0.39 7.08 2.96
CA GLN A 69 0.80 7.43 2.19
C GLN A 69 2.02 6.64 2.66
N THR A 70 2.76 6.10 1.70
CA THR A 70 4.06 5.46 1.96
C THR A 70 5.19 6.35 1.44
N SER A 71 6.24 6.49 2.25
CA SER A 71 7.49 7.14 1.92
C SER A 71 8.56 6.06 1.78
N TRP A 72 9.45 6.21 0.79
CA TRP A 72 10.41 5.16 0.45
C TRP A 72 11.83 5.69 0.57
N LEU A 73 12.64 5.01 1.38
CA LEU A 73 14.09 5.22 1.47
C LEU A 73 14.82 4.10 0.74
N PRO A 74 16.11 4.28 0.38
CA PRO A 74 16.91 3.22 -0.22
C PRO A 74 16.92 1.93 0.61
N PRO A 75 17.03 0.75 -0.02
CA PRO A 75 17.09 -0.54 0.67
C PRO A 75 18.21 -0.63 1.71
N GLN A 76 17.96 -1.35 2.82
CA GLN A 76 18.96 -1.65 3.84
C GLN A 76 18.99 -3.16 4.14
N PRO A 77 19.74 -3.96 3.36
CA PRO A 77 19.74 -5.42 3.45
C PRO A 77 20.15 -5.97 4.83
N ASP A 78 21.03 -5.25 5.54
CA ASP A 78 21.55 -5.66 6.84
C ASP A 78 20.57 -5.40 8.01
N ALA A 79 19.40 -4.82 7.72
CA ALA A 79 18.36 -4.48 8.69
C ALA A 79 16.99 -5.10 8.33
N PRO A 80 16.85 -6.45 8.32
CA PRO A 80 15.63 -7.13 7.86
C PRO A 80 14.56 -7.20 8.97
N TYR A 81 14.13 -6.04 9.45
CA TYR A 81 13.10 -5.94 10.48
C TYR A 81 12.11 -4.82 10.18
N ALA A 82 10.97 -4.88 10.86
CA ALA A 82 9.98 -3.83 10.88
C ALA A 82 9.84 -3.25 12.30
N LEU A 83 9.46 -1.99 12.40
CA LEU A 83 9.18 -1.30 13.65
C LEU A 83 7.88 -0.51 13.53
N GLU A 84 7.14 -0.48 14.63
CA GLU A 84 6.05 0.46 14.84
C GLU A 84 6.43 1.36 16.00
N TYR A 85 6.33 2.67 15.81
CA TYR A 85 6.66 3.66 16.82
C TYR A 85 5.83 4.93 16.63
N LYS A 86 5.07 5.31 17.66
CA LYS A 86 4.24 6.53 17.70
C LYS A 86 3.36 6.71 16.46
N GLY A 87 2.64 5.66 16.07
CA GLY A 87 1.72 5.69 14.94
C GLY A 87 2.38 5.72 13.56
N VAL A 88 3.67 5.38 13.50
CA VAL A 88 4.44 5.24 12.26
C VAL A 88 4.96 3.82 12.16
N ALA A 89 4.77 3.19 11.00
CA ALA A 89 5.35 1.90 10.64
C ALA A 89 6.58 2.11 9.75
N MET A 90 7.64 1.35 10.02
CA MET A 90 8.82 1.23 9.17
C MET A 90 9.00 -0.25 8.83
N ILE A 91 9.03 -0.58 7.54
CA ILE A 91 9.20 -1.96 7.07
C ILE A 91 10.39 -2.00 6.12
N SER A 92 11.43 -2.73 6.50
CA SER A 92 12.56 -2.99 5.62
C SER A 92 12.18 -4.09 4.63
N LYS A 93 12.20 -3.74 3.34
CA LYS A 93 11.91 -4.61 2.21
C LYS A 93 13.15 -4.71 1.33
N SER A 94 13.18 -5.66 0.40
CA SER A 94 14.33 -5.79 -0.51
C SER A 94 14.40 -4.67 -1.55
N ASP A 95 13.26 -4.03 -1.85
CA ASP A 95 13.14 -2.93 -2.81
C ASP A 95 13.17 -1.54 -2.15
N GLY A 96 13.23 -1.45 -0.83
CA GLY A 96 13.37 -0.20 -0.10
C GLY A 96 12.95 -0.30 1.36
N VAL A 97 13.19 0.76 2.13
CA VAL A 97 12.61 0.89 3.47
C VAL A 97 11.34 1.74 3.35
N MET A 98 10.19 1.10 3.57
CA MET A 98 8.88 1.76 3.56
C MET A 98 8.61 2.40 4.91
N ILE A 99 8.22 3.67 4.93
CA ILE A 99 7.79 4.40 6.12
C ILE A 99 6.37 4.92 5.87
N GLN A 100 5.46 4.69 6.81
CA GLN A 100 4.08 5.12 6.73
C GLN A 100 3.59 5.63 8.08
N GLY A 101 3.06 6.85 8.12
CA GLY A 101 2.17 7.25 9.22
C GLY A 101 0.82 6.58 9.02
N TYR A 102 0.35 5.84 10.01
CA TYR A 102 -0.94 5.14 9.96
C TYR A 102 -1.82 5.43 11.17
N ASP A 103 -1.27 6.03 12.23
CA ASP A 103 -2.03 6.42 13.42
C ASP A 103 -1.42 7.70 14.03
N MET A 104 -1.17 8.71 13.20
CA MET A 104 -0.50 9.93 13.67
C MET A 104 -1.42 10.82 14.51
N TYR A 105 -2.73 10.58 14.47
CA TYR A 105 -3.75 11.34 15.20
C TYR A 105 -4.53 10.52 16.24
N GLY A 106 -4.16 9.26 16.51
CA GLY A 106 -4.84 8.40 17.50
C GLY A 106 -6.16 7.81 17.02
N LEU A 107 -6.33 7.66 15.70
CA LEU A 107 -7.51 7.11 15.05
C LEU A 107 -7.31 5.66 14.55
N GLY A 108 -6.12 5.09 14.74
CA GLY A 108 -5.73 3.80 14.16
C GLY A 108 -5.88 3.80 12.65
N ASP A 109 -6.29 2.66 12.09
CA ASP A 109 -6.51 2.46 10.64
C ASP A 109 -7.54 3.42 10.01
N MET A 110 -8.25 4.21 10.81
CA MET A 110 -9.19 5.22 10.33
C MET A 110 -8.54 6.58 10.04
N ASP A 111 -7.24 6.72 10.28
CA ASP A 111 -6.49 7.89 9.82
C ASP A 111 -6.65 8.06 8.30
N GLY A 112 -7.14 9.22 7.86
CA GLY A 112 -7.44 9.50 6.45
C GLY A 112 -8.80 8.97 5.95
N VAL A 113 -9.72 8.54 6.83
CA VAL A 113 -11.09 8.15 6.42
C VAL A 113 -11.81 9.27 5.66
N GLY A 114 -12.50 8.89 4.59
CA GLY A 114 -13.26 9.80 3.74
C GLY A 114 -12.39 10.68 2.84
N ASN A 115 -11.06 10.56 2.93
CA ASN A 115 -10.14 11.29 2.07
C ASN A 115 -9.80 10.45 0.83
N SER A 116 -10.18 10.94 -0.35
CA SER A 116 -9.88 10.30 -1.64
C SER A 116 -8.72 10.98 -2.38
N PHE A 117 -7.94 11.83 -1.71
CA PHE A 117 -6.87 12.58 -2.35
C PHE A 117 -5.64 11.69 -2.59
N GLU A 118 -5.31 11.45 -3.86
CA GLU A 118 -4.29 10.48 -4.26
C GLU A 118 -2.88 11.08 -4.40
N HIS A 119 -2.73 12.41 -4.32
CA HIS A 119 -1.41 13.01 -4.45
C HIS A 119 -0.61 12.90 -3.16
N ALA A 120 0.71 12.74 -3.34
CA ALA A 120 1.66 12.73 -2.26
C ALA A 120 1.72 14.10 -1.55
N ASP A 121 1.72 14.07 -0.23
CA ASP A 121 1.95 15.21 0.65
C ASP A 121 3.36 15.09 1.26
N ARG A 122 4.23 16.00 0.87
CA ARG A 122 5.62 16.04 1.35
C ARG A 122 5.69 16.25 2.87
N ALA A 123 4.82 17.08 3.45
CA ALA A 123 4.85 17.35 4.88
C ALA A 123 4.44 16.12 5.69
N GLU A 124 3.50 15.31 5.18
CA GLU A 124 3.16 14.02 5.80
C GLU A 124 4.34 13.04 5.78
N ALA A 125 5.04 12.95 4.64
CA ALA A 125 6.25 12.13 4.52
C ALA A 125 7.34 12.57 5.51
N GLU A 126 7.65 13.88 5.56
CA GLU A 126 8.68 14.44 6.44
C GLU A 126 8.35 14.20 7.92
N LYS A 127 7.07 14.33 8.33
CA LYS A 127 6.63 14.03 9.70
C LYS A 127 6.87 12.56 10.05
N ALA A 128 6.44 11.62 9.21
CA ALA A 128 6.60 10.19 9.47
C ALA A 128 8.09 9.78 9.53
N ILE A 129 8.91 10.30 8.61
CA ILE A 129 10.37 10.06 8.60
C ILE A 129 11.03 10.63 9.86
N THR A 130 10.64 11.84 10.29
CA THR A 130 11.19 12.47 11.49
C THR A 130 10.91 11.64 12.75
N VAL A 131 9.72 11.06 12.90
CA VAL A 131 9.40 10.17 14.03
C VAL A 131 10.36 8.98 14.12
N MET A 132 10.69 8.37 12.99
CA MET A 132 11.66 7.27 12.94
C MET A 132 13.09 7.77 13.16
N GLY A 133 13.46 8.91 12.57
CA GLY A 133 14.77 9.56 12.79
C GLY A 133 15.04 9.85 14.26
N ASP A 134 14.04 10.37 14.98
CA ASP A 134 14.09 10.64 16.42
C ASP A 134 14.24 9.38 17.27
N LEU A 135 13.73 8.25 16.80
CA LEU A 135 13.95 6.96 17.47
C LEU A 135 15.41 6.56 17.35
N PHE A 136 15.98 6.61 16.14
CA PHE A 136 17.35 6.18 15.88
C PHE A 136 18.41 7.14 16.45
N SER A 137 18.14 8.44 16.53
CA SER A 137 19.07 9.41 17.13
C SER A 137 19.33 9.12 18.62
N ARG A 138 18.38 8.50 19.32
CA ARG A 138 18.54 8.06 20.73
C ARG A 138 19.50 6.89 20.89
N PHE A 139 19.75 6.14 19.82
CA PHE A 139 20.66 4.99 19.81
C PHE A 139 22.06 5.34 19.34
N GLN A 140 22.28 6.53 18.76
CA GLN A 140 23.63 7.03 18.55
C GLN A 140 24.26 7.23 19.94
N SER A 141 25.40 6.58 20.18
CA SER A 141 26.15 6.81 21.41
C SER A 141 26.39 8.31 21.55
N ARG A 142 26.17 8.85 22.76
CA ARG A 142 26.84 10.09 23.18
C ARG A 142 28.34 9.81 23.11
N ASN A 143 28.94 9.94 21.92
CA ASN A 143 30.38 9.98 21.79
C ASN A 143 30.82 11.25 22.50
N GLY A 144 31.34 11.07 23.73
CA GLY A 144 32.16 12.06 24.41
C GLY A 144 33.54 12.13 23.79
#